data_AF-A0A523NG81-F1
#
_entry.id   AF-A0A523NG81-F1
#
_cell.length_a   1.000
_cell.length_b   1.000
_cell.length_c   1.000
_cell.angle_alpha   90.00
_cell.angle_beta   90.00
_cell.angle_gamma   90.00
#
_symmetry.space_group_name_H-M   'P 1'
#
loop_
_entity.id
_entity.type
_entity.pdbx_description
1 polymer ?
#
loop_
_entity_poly.entity_id
_entity_poly.type
_entity_poly.pdbx_seq_one_letter_code
_entity_poly.pdbx_strand_id
1 'polypeptide(L)'
;MGQTSQSTTIAVPPEEVWDAIRNFHDMSWAPNVITSLEVVGDVAGDQEGAGRILNGAFHETLIEVDDSERIVRYSIDDGPSPVSKTDVSNYIGHIQVSPEGDGTLIEWSSQWDRNDEAAHEFCHGIYVALLADMKASLESQ
;
A
#
# COMPACT_ATOMS: atom_id res chain seq x y z
N MET A 1 -16.04 -9.34 8.40
CA MET A 1 -15.35 -8.48 7.43
C MET A 1 -14.27 -7.80 8.23
N GLY A 2 -13.03 -8.23 8.01
CA GLY A 2 -11.88 -7.68 8.68
C GLY A 2 -11.52 -6.35 8.04
N GLN A 3 -10.97 -5.46 8.85
CA GLN A 3 -10.46 -4.18 8.39
C GLN A 3 -9.32 -3.71 9.28
N THR A 4 -8.42 -2.90 8.74
CA THR A 4 -7.45 -2.13 9.52
C THR A 4 -7.21 -0.80 8.82
N SER A 5 -6.80 0.22 9.57
CA SER A 5 -6.46 1.54 9.03
C SER A 5 -5.35 2.12 9.88
N GLN A 6 -4.31 2.65 9.25
CA GLN A 6 -3.20 3.36 9.86
C GLN A 6 -2.96 4.66 9.12
N SER A 7 -2.44 5.66 9.82
CA SER A 7 -2.11 6.95 9.22
C SER A 7 -0.86 7.55 9.85
N THR A 8 -0.20 8.44 9.11
CA THR A 8 0.90 9.22 9.63
C THR A 8 0.98 10.58 8.92
N THR A 9 1.50 11.57 9.64
CA THR A 9 1.82 12.88 9.07
C THR A 9 3.27 12.90 8.63
N ILE A 10 3.54 13.32 7.40
CA ILE A 10 4.88 13.48 6.82
C ILE A 10 5.11 14.97 6.57
N ALA A 11 6.25 15.50 7.00
CA ALA A 11 6.63 16.90 6.90
C ALA A 11 7.16 17.29 5.49
N VAL A 12 6.53 16.74 4.44
CA VAL A 12 6.82 17.06 3.04
C VAL A 12 5.51 17.40 2.31
N PRO A 13 5.53 18.18 1.21
CA PRO A 13 4.33 18.54 0.48
C PRO A 13 3.58 17.32 -0.08
N PRO A 14 2.24 17.38 -0.22
CA PRO A 14 1.46 16.24 -0.71
C PRO A 14 1.89 15.73 -2.07
N GLU A 15 2.38 16.61 -2.97
CA GLU A 15 2.89 16.23 -4.30
C GLU A 15 4.02 15.21 -4.18
N GLU A 16 4.97 15.45 -3.28
CA GLU A 16 6.14 14.58 -3.11
C GLU A 16 5.74 13.20 -2.56
N VAL A 17 4.81 13.17 -1.59
CA VAL A 17 4.24 11.90 -1.10
C VAL A 17 3.47 11.19 -2.22
N TRP A 18 2.70 11.93 -3.02
CA TRP A 18 1.93 11.35 -4.11
C TRP A 18 2.82 10.76 -5.20
N ASP A 19 3.86 11.48 -5.62
CA ASP A 19 4.83 11.02 -6.62
C ASP A 19 5.54 9.73 -6.19
N ALA A 20 5.78 9.57 -4.88
CA ALA A 20 6.36 8.34 -4.32
C ALA A 20 5.41 7.12 -4.41
N ILE A 21 4.09 7.31 -4.35
CA ILE A 21 3.13 6.19 -4.27
C ILE A 21 2.31 5.95 -5.55
N ARG A 22 2.18 6.96 -6.43
CA ARG A 22 1.33 6.88 -7.63
C ARG A 22 1.78 5.79 -8.60
N ASN A 23 3.07 5.47 -8.60
CA ASN A 23 3.64 4.41 -9.41
C ASN A 23 3.60 3.10 -8.60
N PHE A 24 2.63 2.24 -8.90
CA PHE A 24 2.45 0.95 -8.24
C PHE A 24 3.67 0.02 -8.37
N HIS A 25 4.54 0.25 -9.35
CA HIS A 25 5.77 -0.52 -9.54
C HIS A 25 7.00 0.10 -8.84
N ASP A 26 6.81 1.17 -8.05
CA ASP A 26 7.85 1.76 -7.22
C ASP A 26 7.46 1.70 -5.74
N MET A 27 8.28 1.00 -4.96
CA MET A 27 8.21 0.97 -3.50
C MET A 27 9.58 1.24 -2.88
N SER A 28 10.46 1.95 -3.60
CA SER A 28 11.81 2.30 -3.13
C SER A 28 11.83 3.13 -1.86
N TRP A 29 10.72 3.79 -1.54
CA TRP A 29 10.47 4.51 -0.30
C TRP A 29 10.23 3.61 0.94
N ALA A 30 10.06 2.29 0.74
CA ALA A 30 9.87 1.30 1.81
C ALA A 30 10.99 0.25 1.91
N PRO A 31 12.28 0.64 1.99
CA PRO A 31 13.38 -0.30 1.80
C PRO A 31 13.55 -1.34 2.92
N ASN A 32 13.01 -1.12 4.13
CA ASN A 32 13.10 -2.09 5.22
C ASN A 32 11.97 -3.12 5.19
N VAL A 33 10.85 -2.79 4.54
CA VAL A 33 9.70 -3.70 4.38
C VAL A 33 9.71 -4.41 3.02
N ILE A 34 10.02 -3.68 1.94
CA ILE A 34 10.01 -4.19 0.56
C ILE A 34 11.45 -4.37 0.09
N THR A 35 11.88 -5.63 0.07
CA THR A 35 13.24 -6.03 -0.33
C THR A 35 13.33 -6.43 -1.79
N SER A 36 12.21 -6.78 -2.42
CA SER A 36 12.12 -7.07 -3.86
C SER A 36 10.74 -6.77 -4.41
N LEU A 37 10.68 -6.28 -5.64
CA LEU A 37 9.47 -6.09 -6.42
C LEU A 37 9.68 -6.68 -7.82
N GLU A 38 8.78 -7.55 -8.25
CA GLU A 38 8.70 -8.06 -9.61
C GLU A 38 7.43 -7.54 -10.28
N VAL A 39 7.56 -6.97 -11.48
CA VAL A 39 6.42 -6.53 -12.30
C VAL A 39 5.80 -7.74 -12.99
N VAL A 40 4.47 -7.85 -12.92
CA VAL A 40 3.70 -8.90 -13.57
C VAL A 40 2.91 -8.31 -14.74
N GLY A 41 3.19 -8.80 -15.94
CA GLY A 41 2.55 -8.34 -17.17
C GLY A 41 3.19 -7.07 -17.75
N ASP A 42 2.48 -6.45 -18.70
CA ASP A 42 3.00 -5.32 -19.50
C ASP A 42 2.31 -3.98 -19.19
N VAL A 43 1.38 -3.96 -18.22
CA VAL A 43 0.64 -2.76 -17.82
C VAL A 43 1.55 -1.86 -16.98
N ALA A 44 1.57 -0.56 -17.26
CA ALA A 44 2.41 0.39 -16.52
C ALA A 44 1.93 0.56 -15.07
N GLY A 45 2.84 0.86 -14.13
CA GLY A 45 2.53 0.93 -12.70
C GLY A 45 1.55 2.06 -12.31
N ASP A 46 1.23 2.97 -13.22
CA ASP A 46 0.24 4.03 -13.02
C ASP A 46 -1.06 3.76 -13.81
N GLN A 47 -1.30 2.52 -14.22
CA GLN A 47 -2.48 2.10 -14.98
C GLN A 47 -3.23 0.97 -14.28
N GLU A 48 -4.56 1.05 -14.28
CA GLU A 48 -5.43 0.00 -13.73
C GLU A 48 -5.09 -1.37 -14.35
N GLY A 49 -5.01 -2.39 -13.49
CA GLY A 49 -4.62 -3.75 -13.88
C GLY A 49 -3.10 -4.03 -13.83
N ALA A 50 -2.27 -3.06 -13.43
CA ALA A 50 -0.85 -3.30 -13.16
C ALA A 50 -0.67 -4.37 -12.08
N GLY A 51 0.14 -5.39 -12.35
CA GLY A 51 0.40 -6.48 -11.41
C GLY A 51 1.80 -6.41 -10.83
N ARG A 52 1.95 -6.80 -9.56
CA ARG A 52 3.28 -6.92 -8.92
C ARG A 52 3.36 -8.11 -7.97
N ILE A 53 4.60 -8.56 -7.73
CA ILE A 53 4.93 -9.50 -6.66
C ILE A 53 5.90 -8.83 -5.70
N LEU A 54 5.49 -8.63 -4.45
CA LEU A 54 6.32 -8.07 -3.40
C LEU A 54 6.96 -9.19 -2.57
N ASN A 55 8.27 -9.07 -2.32
CA ASN A 55 9.06 -10.02 -1.53
C ASN A 55 8.91 -11.50 -1.96
N GLY A 56 8.54 -11.75 -3.22
CA GLY A 56 8.24 -13.09 -3.73
C GLY A 56 7.02 -13.78 -3.09
N ALA A 57 6.18 -13.03 -2.37
CA ALA A 57 5.13 -13.58 -1.52
C ALA A 57 3.75 -12.95 -1.73
N PHE A 58 3.67 -11.63 -1.89
CA PHE A 58 2.40 -10.93 -2.08
C PHE A 58 2.17 -10.64 -3.55
N HIS A 59 1.14 -11.25 -4.10
CA HIS A 59 0.67 -11.00 -5.46
C HIS A 59 -0.44 -9.95 -5.40
N GLU A 60 -0.22 -8.82 -6.04
CA GLU A 60 -1.14 -7.69 -5.98
C GLU A 60 -1.48 -7.16 -7.36
N THR A 61 -2.71 -6.68 -7.52
CA THR A 61 -3.18 -6.02 -8.73
C THR A 61 -3.70 -4.63 -8.40
N LEU A 62 -3.25 -3.63 -9.16
CA LEU A 62 -3.73 -2.26 -9.09
C LEU A 62 -5.17 -2.18 -9.59
N ILE A 63 -6.05 -1.62 -8.77
CA ILE A 63 -7.47 -1.44 -9.10
C ILE A 63 -7.71 -0.02 -9.60
N GLU A 64 -7.08 0.98 -8.99
CA GLU A 64 -7.33 2.39 -9.28
C GLU A 64 -6.13 3.25 -8.87
N VAL A 65 -5.84 4.25 -9.69
CA VAL A 65 -5.01 5.41 -9.34
C VAL A 65 -5.78 6.65 -9.74
N ASP A 66 -6.13 7.49 -8.76
CA ASP A 66 -6.81 8.76 -9.00
C ASP A 66 -5.89 9.92 -8.59
N ASP A 67 -5.39 10.66 -9.59
CA ASP A 67 -4.51 11.82 -9.39
C ASP A 67 -5.22 13.03 -8.79
N SER A 68 -6.53 13.15 -9.00
CA SER A 68 -7.31 14.28 -8.51
C SER A 68 -7.58 14.16 -7.02
N GLU A 69 -7.90 12.94 -6.57
CA GLU A 69 -8.19 12.62 -5.16
C GLU A 69 -6.96 12.06 -4.41
N ARG A 70 -5.87 11.77 -5.13
CA ARG A 70 -4.63 11.14 -4.63
C ARG A 70 -4.91 9.82 -3.90
N ILE A 71 -5.57 8.93 -4.63
CA ILE A 71 -6.00 7.63 -4.13
C ILE A 71 -5.34 6.52 -4.94
N VAL A 72 -4.84 5.50 -4.24
CA VAL A 72 -4.47 4.21 -4.82
C VAL A 72 -5.33 3.12 -4.21
N ARG A 73 -5.96 2.28 -5.04
CA ARG A 73 -6.64 1.05 -4.61
C ARG A 73 -6.02 -0.15 -5.28
N TYR A 74 -5.86 -1.24 -4.52
CA TYR A 74 -5.27 -2.48 -5.03
C TYR A 74 -5.87 -3.70 -4.32
N SER A 75 -5.79 -4.88 -4.96
CA SER A 75 -6.10 -6.17 -4.34
C SER A 75 -4.84 -6.90 -3.92
N ILE A 76 -4.97 -7.74 -2.89
CA ILE A 76 -4.05 -8.86 -2.66
C ILE A 76 -4.74 -10.11 -3.22
N ASP A 77 -4.18 -10.64 -4.30
CA ASP A 77 -4.72 -11.80 -5.03
C ASP A 77 -4.24 -13.11 -4.41
N ASP A 78 -3.01 -13.13 -3.89
CA ASP A 78 -2.47 -14.21 -3.07
C ASP A 78 -1.35 -13.69 -2.16
N GLY A 79 -1.12 -14.38 -1.05
CA GLY A 79 -0.18 -13.96 -0.01
C GLY A 79 0.19 -15.08 0.95
N PRO A 80 1.12 -14.83 1.88
CA PRO A 80 1.35 -15.75 2.99
C PRO A 80 0.15 -15.76 3.95
N SER A 81 -0.05 -16.85 4.67
CA SER A 81 -0.97 -16.86 5.81
C SER A 81 -0.56 -15.79 6.82
N PRO A 82 -1.48 -14.98 7.38
CA PRO A 82 -2.94 -15.17 7.41
C PRO A 82 -3.74 -14.53 6.26
N VAL A 83 -3.08 -14.04 5.20
CA VAL A 83 -3.71 -13.32 4.07
C VAL A 83 -3.61 -14.07 2.74
N SER A 84 -3.41 -15.39 2.79
CA SER A 84 -3.47 -16.22 1.58
C SER A 84 -4.87 -16.22 0.98
N LYS A 85 -5.00 -16.54 -0.31
CA LYS A 85 -6.31 -16.66 -0.99
C LYS A 85 -7.27 -17.67 -0.37
N THR A 86 -6.78 -18.58 0.48
CA THR A 86 -7.60 -19.55 1.21
C THR A 86 -8.06 -19.03 2.58
N ASP A 87 -7.30 -18.10 3.16
CA ASP A 87 -7.54 -17.51 4.47
C ASP A 87 -8.50 -16.31 4.36
N VAL A 88 -8.23 -15.42 3.39
CA VAL A 88 -9.01 -14.20 3.12
C VAL A 88 -9.50 -14.17 1.68
N SER A 89 -10.56 -13.39 1.43
CA SER A 89 -11.06 -13.08 0.09
C SER A 89 -11.47 -11.61 -0.02
N ASN A 90 -11.56 -11.10 -1.25
CA ASN A 90 -11.97 -9.71 -1.52
C ASN A 90 -11.13 -8.68 -0.75
N TYR A 91 -9.82 -8.93 -0.62
CA TYR A 91 -8.92 -7.99 0.02
C TYR A 91 -8.79 -6.74 -0.86
N ILE A 92 -9.05 -5.57 -0.28
CA ILE A 92 -8.87 -4.28 -0.94
C ILE A 92 -8.04 -3.39 -0.02
N GLY A 93 -6.87 -2.98 -0.49
CA GLY A 93 -6.06 -1.91 0.09
C GLY A 93 -6.47 -0.55 -0.49
N HIS A 94 -6.43 0.48 0.34
CA HIS A 94 -6.76 1.85 0.00
C HIS A 94 -5.74 2.79 0.65
N ILE A 95 -5.06 3.56 -0.18
CA ILE A 95 -4.12 4.60 0.23
C ILE A 95 -4.72 5.93 -0.18
N GLN A 96 -4.74 6.90 0.74
CA GLN A 96 -5.18 8.25 0.48
C GLN A 96 -4.16 9.26 1.01
N VAL A 97 -3.86 10.26 0.19
CA VAL A 97 -2.93 11.35 0.52
C VAL A 97 -3.69 12.66 0.56
N SER A 98 -3.61 13.38 1.68
CA SER A 98 -4.29 14.65 1.87
C SER A 98 -3.37 15.70 2.49
N PRO A 99 -3.57 17.01 2.21
CA PRO A 99 -2.81 18.07 2.88
C PRO A 99 -3.08 18.10 4.39
N GLU A 100 -2.04 18.25 5.21
CA GLU A 100 -2.16 18.45 6.65
C GLU A 100 -1.16 19.52 7.13
N GLY A 101 -1.67 20.73 7.37
CA GLY A 101 -0.83 21.89 7.69
C GLY A 101 0.13 22.21 6.55
N ASP A 102 1.44 22.28 6.85
CA ASP A 102 2.52 22.45 5.88
C ASP A 102 3.03 21.12 5.30
N GLY A 103 2.46 19.99 5.74
CA GLY A 103 2.84 18.64 5.32
C GLY A 103 1.68 17.85 4.76
N THR A 104 1.74 16.53 4.97
CA THR A 104 0.85 15.56 4.34
C THR A 104 0.36 14.54 5.35
N LEU A 105 -0.95 14.29 5.39
CA LEU A 105 -1.53 13.12 6.02
C LEU A 105 -1.65 12.02 4.97
N ILE A 106 -1.00 10.89 5.22
CA ILE A 106 -1.23 9.66 4.45
C ILE A 106 -1.99 8.66 5.32
N GLU A 107 -3.05 8.09 4.74
CA GLU A 107 -3.87 7.06 5.36
C GLU A 107 -3.81 5.79 4.52
N TRP A 108 -3.57 4.65 5.18
CA TRP A 108 -3.54 3.34 4.56
C TRP A 108 -4.48 2.41 5.28
N SER A 109 -5.51 1.96 4.58
CA SER A 109 -6.51 1.04 5.10
C SER A 109 -6.68 -0.17 4.21
N SER A 110 -7.25 -1.22 4.78
CA SER A 110 -7.76 -2.34 4.00
C SER A 110 -8.97 -2.97 4.63
N GLN A 111 -9.69 -3.70 3.80
CA GLN A 111 -10.83 -4.53 4.16
C GLN A 111 -10.76 -5.87 3.43
N TRP A 112 -11.30 -6.92 4.06
CA TRP A 112 -11.34 -8.27 3.50
C TRP A 112 -12.43 -9.11 4.15
N ASP A 113 -12.72 -10.25 3.54
CA ASP A 113 -13.62 -11.25 4.07
C ASP A 113 -12.84 -12.43 4.68
N ARG A 114 -13.29 -12.90 5.84
CA ARG A 114 -12.79 -14.07 6.61
C ARG A 114 -11.44 -13.84 7.31
N ASN A 115 -11.16 -14.70 8.29
CA ASN A 115 -9.92 -14.71 9.08
C ASN A 115 -9.57 -13.39 9.78
N ASP A 116 -10.59 -12.67 10.24
CA ASP A 116 -10.52 -11.26 10.62
C ASP A 116 -9.44 -10.94 11.67
N GLU A 117 -9.33 -11.71 12.76
CA GLU A 117 -8.41 -11.40 13.88
C GLU A 117 -6.92 -11.54 13.50
N ALA A 118 -6.51 -12.69 12.97
CA ALA A 118 -5.12 -12.93 12.59
C ALA A 118 -4.69 -12.04 11.42
N ALA A 119 -5.56 -11.87 10.41
CA ALA A 119 -5.29 -10.98 9.29
C ALA A 119 -5.21 -9.51 9.72
N HIS A 120 -6.00 -9.09 10.73
CA HIS A 120 -5.96 -7.73 11.26
C HIS A 120 -4.60 -7.41 11.86
N GLU A 121 -4.12 -8.22 12.81
CA GLU A 121 -2.83 -7.97 13.47
C GLU A 121 -1.67 -7.96 12.46
N PHE A 122 -1.70 -8.90 11.51
CA PHE A 122 -0.69 -9.01 10.47
C PHE A 122 -0.66 -7.78 9.54
N CYS A 123 -1.80 -7.41 8.95
CA CYS A 123 -1.90 -6.25 8.05
C CYS A 123 -1.61 -4.94 8.78
N HIS A 124 -2.10 -4.80 10.01
CA HIS A 124 -1.84 -3.63 10.85
C HIS A 124 -0.34 -3.41 11.04
N GLY A 125 0.41 -4.46 11.40
CA GLY A 125 1.86 -4.37 11.57
C GLY A 125 2.60 -3.98 10.30
N ILE A 126 2.19 -4.52 9.14
CA ILE A 126 2.77 -4.15 7.83
C ILE A 126 2.54 -2.67 7.53
N TYR A 127 1.33 -2.15 7.75
CA TYR A 127 1.02 -0.74 7.47
C TYR A 127 1.76 0.22 8.40
N VAL A 128 1.89 -0.11 9.69
CA VAL A 128 2.74 0.65 10.62
C VAL A 128 4.18 0.73 10.08
N ALA A 129 4.74 -0.40 9.64
CA ALA A 129 6.11 -0.44 9.14
C ALA A 129 6.28 0.33 7.81
N LEU A 130 5.35 0.18 6.86
CA LEU A 130 5.38 0.89 5.57
C LEU A 130 5.30 2.41 5.76
N LEU A 131 4.37 2.88 6.59
CA LEU A 131 4.22 4.31 6.87
C LEU A 131 5.43 4.88 7.60
N ALA A 132 6.04 4.11 8.51
CA ALA A 132 7.27 4.51 9.19
C ALA A 132 8.44 4.65 8.21
N ASP A 133 8.63 3.69 7.30
CA ASP A 133 9.68 3.74 6.27
C ASP A 133 9.45 4.90 5.30
N MET A 134 8.21 5.14 4.86
CA MET A 134 7.90 6.25 3.96
C MET A 134 8.26 7.58 4.62
N LYS A 135 7.81 7.78 5.86
CA LYS A 135 8.10 9.00 6.62
C LYS A 135 9.62 9.20 6.74
N ALA A 136 10.34 8.16 7.14
CA ALA A 136 11.80 8.23 7.29
C ALA A 136 12.49 8.52 5.95
N SER A 137 12.07 7.87 4.86
CA SER A 137 12.67 8.04 3.54
C SER A 137 12.45 9.45 3.00
N LEU A 138 11.21 9.96 3.04
CA LEU A 138 10.86 11.25 2.46
C LEU A 138 11.35 12.44 3.32
N GLU A 139 11.32 12.35 4.64
CA GLU A 139 11.83 13.42 5.51
C GLU A 139 13.37 13.49 5.56
N SER A 140 14.06 12.50 5.00
CA SER A 140 15.53 12.45 4.96
C SER A 140 16.16 12.95 3.65
N GLN A 141 15.35 13.31 2.66
CA GLN A 141 15.81 13.78 1.35
C GLN A 141 16.33 15.22 1.37
#